data_AF-A0A7Y5U030-F1
#
_entry.id   AF-A0A7Y5U030-F1
#
_cell.length_a   1.000
_cell.length_b   1.000
_cell.length_c   1.000
_cell.angle_alpha   90.00
_cell.angle_beta   90.00
_cell.angle_gamma   90.00
#
_symmetry.space_group_name_H-M   'P 1'
#
loop_
_entity.id
_entity.type
_entity.pdbx_description
1 polymer ?
#
loop_
_entity_poly.entity_id
_entity_poly.type
_entity_poly.pdbx_seq_one_letter_code
_entity_poly.pdbx_strand_id
1 'polypeptide(L)'
;MRLALRRLVTTAAALLVAASAFAQGHVVGTIRNQDRQPVRGATVTATSPTATPATATTTSDAKGRFSFLGLRGGQYAFTIEAPGYVTARTTASVRYLGNNPAVDVVLRAVQDLPPSGPLAGLDVDALQHRLDAAAEGEKAGRFDEAIAIYRDIITRHPALTMVHLALGGLLERRQDAAGAAAEYRAVLAGDPANAKARAGVDRLSRQ
;
A
#
# COMPACT_ATOMS: atom_id res chain seq x y z
N MET A 1 10.92 60.20 66.58
CA MET A 1 10.50 60.86 65.34
C MET A 1 11.31 60.27 64.19
N ARG A 2 10.65 59.52 63.30
CA ARG A 2 10.99 59.16 61.90
C ARG A 2 12.39 58.58 61.54
N LEU A 3 12.36 57.31 61.08
CA LEU A 3 12.97 56.69 59.87
C LEU A 3 14.49 56.88 59.61
N ALA A 4 15.28 55.92 59.11
CA ALA A 4 14.97 54.81 58.20
C ALA A 4 15.97 53.63 58.28
N LEU A 5 15.42 52.47 57.95
CA LEU A 5 16.01 51.18 57.59
C LEU A 5 16.92 51.28 56.34
N ARG A 6 17.96 50.45 56.26
CA ARG A 6 18.24 49.62 55.07
C ARG A 6 19.09 48.40 55.43
N ARG A 7 18.37 47.34 55.83
CA ARG A 7 18.87 45.98 56.00
C ARG A 7 18.83 45.24 54.66
N LEU A 8 19.83 44.39 54.47
CA LEU A 8 19.78 43.08 53.81
C LEU A 8 19.31 43.03 52.34
N VAL A 9 20.27 42.88 51.43
CA VAL A 9 20.05 42.24 50.13
C VAL A 9 19.92 40.74 50.40
N THR A 10 18.69 40.24 50.41
CA THR A 10 18.37 38.80 50.49
C THR A 10 18.54 38.15 49.13
N THR A 11 19.25 37.03 49.12
CA THR A 11 19.29 36.00 48.08
C THR A 11 17.89 35.63 47.56
N ALA A 12 17.68 35.77 46.25
CA ALA A 12 16.52 35.20 45.55
C ALA A 12 17.02 34.38 44.35
N ALA A 13 17.69 33.27 44.65
CA ALA A 13 18.06 32.23 43.71
C ALA A 13 17.46 30.91 44.20
N ALA A 14 16.20 30.63 43.80
CA ALA A 14 15.61 29.29 43.69
C ALA A 14 14.06 29.39 43.60
N LEU A 15 13.50 29.84 42.47
CA LEU A 15 12.08 29.60 42.13
C LEU A 15 11.80 29.94 40.67
N LEU A 16 12.37 29.18 39.73
CA LEU A 16 12.01 29.29 38.31
C LEU A 16 12.18 28.00 37.49
N VAL A 17 12.24 26.83 38.13
CA VAL A 17 12.43 25.54 37.42
C VAL A 17 11.17 24.64 37.41
N ALA A 18 10.04 25.07 37.95
CA ALA A 18 8.82 24.23 37.98
C ALA A 18 7.62 24.89 37.28
N ALA A 19 7.64 24.98 35.95
CA ALA A 19 6.43 25.30 35.18
C ALA A 19 6.36 24.75 33.74
N SER A 20 7.20 23.78 33.34
CA SER A 20 7.15 23.21 31.98
C SER A 20 6.57 21.79 31.90
N ALA A 21 6.08 21.21 33.00
CA ALA A 21 5.56 19.84 33.02
C ALA A 21 4.05 19.69 32.75
N PHE A 22 3.26 20.78 32.69
CA PHE A 22 1.78 20.69 32.67
C PHE A 22 1.10 21.17 31.38
N ALA A 23 1.82 21.35 30.28
CA ALA A 23 1.23 21.75 28.99
C ALA A 23 1.59 20.75 27.87
N GLN A 24 1.31 19.47 28.11
CA GLN A 24 1.61 18.39 27.17
C GLN A 24 0.31 17.74 26.70
N GLY A 25 0.06 17.79 25.39
CA GLY A 25 -1.09 17.10 24.79
C GLY A 25 -0.88 15.60 24.84
N HIS A 26 -1.80 14.89 25.50
CA HIS A 26 -1.81 13.44 25.57
C HIS A 26 -2.77 12.89 24.53
N VAL A 27 -2.30 12.02 23.64
CA VAL A 27 -3.14 11.34 22.65
C VAL A 27 -3.03 9.84 22.90
N VAL A 28 -4.18 9.18 22.99
CA VAL A 28 -4.27 7.73 23.11
C VAL A 28 -5.03 7.17 21.93
N GLY A 29 -4.81 5.91 21.62
CA GLY A 29 -5.53 5.24 20.57
C GLY A 29 -5.40 3.74 20.65
N THR A 30 -6.23 3.07 19.85
CA THR A 30 -6.19 1.63 19.69
C THR A 30 -6.02 1.25 18.24
N ILE A 31 -5.24 0.21 18.00
CA ILE A 31 -4.99 -0.35 16.68
C ILE A 31 -5.53 -1.77 16.69
N ARG A 32 -6.48 -2.00 15.79
CA ARG A 32 -7.15 -3.28 15.61
C ARG A 32 -7.16 -3.66 14.14
N ASN A 33 -7.32 -4.95 13.85
CA ASN A 33 -7.56 -5.41 12.49
C ASN A 33 -9.07 -5.39 12.16
N GLN A 34 -9.42 -5.80 10.95
CA GLN A 34 -10.80 -5.89 10.47
C GLN A 34 -11.68 -6.83 11.32
N ASP A 35 -11.08 -7.86 11.93
CA ASP A 35 -11.75 -8.78 12.85
C ASP A 35 -11.93 -8.24 14.28
N ARG A 36 -11.57 -6.97 14.51
CA ARG A 36 -11.55 -6.30 15.83
C ARG A 36 -10.53 -6.88 16.81
N GLN A 37 -9.56 -7.65 16.32
CA GLN A 37 -8.44 -8.14 17.13
C GLN A 37 -7.36 -7.04 17.28
N PRO A 38 -6.71 -6.91 18.45
CA PRO A 38 -5.67 -5.93 18.65
C PRO A 38 -4.42 -6.24 17.82
N VAL A 39 -3.82 -5.22 17.21
CA VAL A 39 -2.54 -5.36 16.49
C VAL A 39 -1.41 -4.90 17.41
N ARG A 40 -0.59 -5.86 17.86
CA ARG A 40 0.59 -5.62 18.69
C ARG A 40 1.80 -5.21 17.85
N GLY A 41 2.60 -4.28 18.36
CA GLY A 41 3.87 -3.89 17.75
C GLY A 41 3.72 -3.07 16.47
N ALA A 42 2.54 -2.49 16.24
CA ALA A 42 2.34 -1.53 15.16
C ALA A 42 3.07 -0.23 15.50
N THR A 43 3.88 0.26 14.58
CA THR A 43 4.58 1.53 14.70
C THR A 43 3.62 2.66 14.36
N VAL A 44 3.47 3.61 15.26
CA VAL A 44 2.66 4.81 15.08
C VAL A 44 3.57 6.01 15.02
N THR A 45 3.51 6.76 13.92
CA THR A 45 4.28 7.99 13.73
C THR A 45 3.33 9.16 13.63
N ALA A 46 3.43 10.09 14.57
CA ALA A 46 2.71 11.35 14.57
C ALA A 46 3.58 12.44 13.93
N THR A 47 3.14 13.02 12.82
CA THR A 47 3.85 14.07 12.09
C THR A 47 3.05 15.36 12.10
N SER A 48 3.67 16.46 12.51
CA SER A 48 3.13 17.81 12.41
C SER A 48 4.20 18.79 11.91
N PRO A 49 3.96 19.52 10.81
CA PRO A 49 4.92 20.48 10.28
C PRO A 49 5.11 21.70 11.19
N THR A 50 4.20 21.94 12.13
CA THR A 50 4.27 23.06 13.08
C THR A 50 4.85 22.64 14.45
N ALA A 51 5.12 21.35 14.65
CA ALA A 51 5.72 20.84 15.87
C ALA A 51 7.25 20.78 15.79
N THR A 52 7.91 20.86 16.94
CA THR A 52 9.35 20.63 17.08
C THR A 52 9.57 19.70 18.28
N PRO A 53 10.06 18.46 18.07
CA PRO A 53 10.33 17.83 16.77
C PRO A 53 9.06 17.66 15.92
N ALA A 54 9.21 17.67 14.60
CA ALA A 54 8.08 17.55 13.66
C ALA A 54 7.48 16.15 13.64
N THR A 55 8.19 15.16 14.18
CA THR A 55 7.76 13.77 14.23
C THR A 55 7.95 13.20 15.64
N ALA A 56 7.02 12.34 16.04
CA ALA A 56 7.12 11.50 17.22
C ALA A 56 6.68 10.09 16.85
N THR A 57 7.33 9.07 17.42
CA THR A 57 7.01 7.66 17.12
C THR A 57 6.80 6.88 18.40
N THR A 58 5.86 5.94 18.38
CA THR A 58 5.58 4.98 19.46
C THR A 58 5.16 3.64 18.85
N THR A 59 5.00 2.60 19.66
CA THR A 59 4.54 1.28 19.22
C THR A 59 3.31 0.85 20.03
N SER A 60 2.44 0.04 19.41
CA SER A 60 1.28 -0.52 20.11
C SER A 60 1.63 -1.70 21.02
N ASP A 61 0.96 -1.79 22.16
CA ASP A 61 1.12 -2.87 23.14
C ASP A 61 0.37 -4.17 22.74
N ALA A 62 0.39 -5.18 23.61
CA ALA A 62 -0.31 -6.46 23.39
C ALA A 62 -1.84 -6.34 23.28
N LYS A 63 -2.43 -5.23 23.75
CA LYS A 63 -3.85 -4.90 23.62
C LYS A 63 -4.12 -3.93 22.48
N GLY A 64 -3.12 -3.67 21.62
CA GLY A 64 -3.20 -2.75 20.49
C GLY A 64 -3.25 -1.28 20.90
N ARG A 65 -2.99 -0.95 22.16
CA ARG A 65 -3.06 0.43 22.67
C ARG A 65 -1.74 1.14 22.42
N PHE A 66 -1.81 2.43 22.12
CA PHE A 66 -0.65 3.31 22.06
C PHE A 66 -0.96 4.65 22.73
N SER A 67 0.09 5.34 23.13
CA SER A 67 -0.02 6.67 23.73
C SER A 67 1.15 7.55 23.30
N PHE A 68 0.84 8.80 22.97
CA PHE A 68 1.83 9.86 22.84
C PHE A 68 1.70 10.83 24.01
N LEU A 69 2.81 11.06 24.68
CA LEU A 69 2.96 12.05 25.73
C LEU A 69 3.71 13.26 25.16
N GLY A 70 3.31 14.47 25.51
CA GLY A 70 4.08 15.66 25.13
C GLY A 70 3.81 16.21 23.74
N LEU A 71 2.77 15.76 23.03
CA LEU A 71 2.46 16.34 21.73
C LEU A 71 2.06 17.80 21.89
N ARG A 72 2.66 18.65 21.05
CA ARG A 72 2.27 20.06 20.94
C ARG A 72 0.88 20.15 20.36
N GLY A 73 0.08 21.12 20.79
CA GLY A 73 -1.19 21.43 20.17
C GLY A 73 -1.02 21.84 18.71
N GLY A 74 -1.87 21.29 17.85
CA GLY A 74 -1.77 21.43 16.40
C GLY A 74 -2.41 20.24 15.68
N GLN A 75 -2.38 20.26 14.35
CA GLN A 75 -2.86 19.15 13.53
C GLN A 75 -1.73 18.13 13.32
N TYR A 76 -2.01 16.86 13.57
CA TYR A 76 -1.07 15.76 13.31
C TYR A 76 -1.65 14.81 12.28
N ALA A 77 -0.77 14.30 11.43
CA ALA A 77 -1.00 13.08 10.68
C ALA A 77 -0.38 11.91 11.43
N PHE A 78 -1.19 10.92 11.77
CA PHE A 78 -0.76 9.66 12.35
C PHE A 78 -0.65 8.63 11.22
N THR A 79 0.56 8.11 11.01
CA THR A 79 0.85 7.01 10.10
C THR A 79 1.08 5.76 10.93
N ILE A 80 0.35 4.69 10.62
CA ILE A 80 0.38 3.42 11.35
C ILE A 80 0.87 2.35 10.40
N GLU A 81 1.93 1.66 10.81
CA GLU A 81 2.58 0.61 10.03
C GLU A 81 2.73 -0.65 10.88
N ALA A 82 2.36 -1.80 10.31
CA ALA A 82 2.55 -3.09 10.95
C ALA A 82 2.86 -4.15 9.89
N PRO A 83 3.75 -5.12 10.17
CA PRO A 83 4.02 -6.22 9.24
C PRO A 83 2.73 -6.97 8.86
N GLY A 84 2.51 -7.19 7.57
CA GLY A 84 1.33 -7.87 7.05
C GLY A 84 0.08 -6.98 6.90
N TYR A 85 0.17 -5.69 7.21
CA TYR A 85 -0.93 -4.74 7.08
C TYR A 85 -0.62 -3.60 6.11
N VAL A 86 -1.67 -3.05 5.51
CA VAL A 86 -1.60 -1.83 4.70
C VAL A 86 -1.39 -0.64 5.63
N THR A 87 -0.42 0.23 5.29
CA THR A 87 -0.18 1.48 6.02
C THR A 87 -1.45 2.31 6.10
N ALA A 88 -1.88 2.62 7.32
CA ALA A 88 -3.04 3.49 7.56
C ALA A 88 -2.57 4.89 7.92
N ARG A 89 -3.29 5.89 7.42
CA ARG A 89 -3.04 7.29 7.76
C ARG A 89 -4.34 7.96 8.22
N THR A 90 -4.27 8.64 9.35
CA THR A 90 -5.38 9.41 9.91
C THR A 90 -4.89 10.77 10.38
N THR A 91 -5.77 11.74 10.51
CA THR A 91 -5.44 13.07 11.01
C THR A 91 -6.25 13.39 12.26
N ALA A 92 -5.62 14.02 13.24
CA ALA A 92 -6.33 14.51 14.42
C ALA A 92 -5.71 15.82 14.93
N SER A 93 -6.57 16.67 15.50
CA SER A 93 -6.14 17.89 16.18
C SER A 93 -5.81 17.57 17.64
N VAL A 94 -4.59 17.87 18.03
CA VAL A 94 -4.12 17.78 19.41
C VAL A 94 -4.30 19.13 20.09
N ARG A 95 -4.82 19.11 21.31
CA ARG A 95 -5.06 20.24 22.20
C ARG A 95 -4.21 20.07 23.45
N TYR A 96 -3.71 21.19 23.97
CA TYR A 96 -2.93 21.24 25.21
C TYR A 96 -3.79 21.10 26.46
N LEU A 97 -5.00 21.68 26.42
CA LEU A 97 -5.95 21.69 27.52
C LEU A 97 -7.26 21.06 27.04
N GLY A 98 -7.78 20.14 27.85
CA GLY A 98 -8.98 19.36 27.54
C GLY A 98 -8.65 17.98 26.95
N ASN A 99 -9.72 17.24 26.62
CA ASN A 99 -9.60 15.88 26.15
C ASN A 99 -9.23 15.86 24.66
N ASN A 100 -8.18 15.11 24.30
CA ASN A 100 -7.86 14.85 22.91
C ASN A 100 -8.71 13.69 22.37
N PRO A 101 -9.08 13.71 21.08
CA PRO A 101 -9.81 12.60 20.48
C PRO A 101 -8.94 11.34 20.53
N ALA A 102 -9.57 10.20 20.86
CA ALA A 102 -8.91 8.91 20.74
C ALA A 102 -8.68 8.60 19.26
N VAL A 103 -7.48 8.13 18.92
CA VAL A 103 -7.10 7.77 17.55
C VAL A 103 -7.25 6.27 17.40
N ASP A 104 -8.48 5.83 17.09
CA ASP A 104 -8.77 4.43 16.85
C ASP A 104 -8.59 4.11 15.36
N VAL A 105 -7.75 3.14 15.06
CA VAL A 105 -7.36 2.78 13.69
C VAL A 105 -7.65 1.31 13.45
N VAL A 106 -8.30 1.03 12.33
CA VAL A 106 -8.48 -0.32 11.81
C VAL A 106 -7.47 -0.54 10.68
N LEU A 107 -6.50 -1.42 10.91
CA LEU A 107 -5.58 -1.85 9.86
C LEU A 107 -6.24 -2.95 9.02
N ARG A 108 -6.00 -2.88 7.70
CA ARG A 108 -6.41 -3.94 6.77
C ARG A 108 -5.23 -4.83 6.49
N ALA A 109 -5.43 -6.13 6.51
CA ALA A 109 -4.36 -7.07 6.18
C ALA A 109 -4.09 -7.01 4.68
N VAL A 110 -2.82 -7.13 4.28
CA VAL A 110 -2.44 -7.13 2.86
C VAL A 110 -3.07 -8.31 2.12
N GLN A 111 -3.25 -9.45 2.81
CA GLN A 111 -3.88 -10.65 2.27
C GLN A 111 -5.38 -10.48 1.91
N ASP A 112 -6.05 -9.51 2.53
CA ASP A 112 -7.49 -9.25 2.30
C ASP A 112 -7.70 -8.21 1.19
N LEU A 113 -6.62 -7.65 0.64
CA LEU A 113 -6.72 -6.85 -0.57
C LEU A 113 -7.08 -7.77 -1.73
N PRO A 114 -7.98 -7.33 -2.64
CA PRO A 114 -8.19 -8.05 -3.87
C PRO A 114 -6.83 -8.20 -4.58
N PRO A 115 -6.58 -9.36 -5.23
CA PRO A 115 -5.39 -9.55 -6.02
C PRO A 115 -5.25 -8.38 -6.98
N SER A 116 -4.06 -7.80 -7.04
CA SER A 116 -3.75 -6.67 -7.91
C SER A 116 -3.05 -7.16 -9.17
N GLY A 117 -3.17 -6.43 -10.26
CA GLY A 117 -2.50 -6.74 -11.54
C GLY A 117 -3.40 -7.48 -12.54
N PRO A 118 -2.83 -8.10 -13.59
CA PRO A 118 -3.58 -8.65 -14.71
C PRO A 118 -4.59 -9.75 -14.35
N LEU A 119 -4.39 -10.41 -13.21
CA LEU A 119 -5.26 -11.47 -12.70
C LEU A 119 -6.37 -10.95 -11.74
N ALA A 120 -6.40 -9.63 -11.47
CA ALA A 120 -7.37 -9.03 -10.56
C ALA A 120 -8.80 -9.20 -11.07
N GLY A 121 -9.67 -9.78 -10.24
CA GLY A 121 -11.09 -9.97 -10.56
C GLY A 121 -11.37 -11.01 -11.65
N LEU A 122 -10.36 -11.80 -12.03
CA LEU A 122 -10.56 -12.92 -12.95
C LEU A 122 -11.17 -14.11 -12.23
N ASP A 123 -12.17 -14.72 -12.87
CA ASP A 123 -12.57 -16.09 -12.56
C ASP A 123 -11.49 -17.03 -13.14
N VAL A 124 -10.57 -17.44 -12.26
CA VAL A 124 -9.41 -18.26 -12.64
C VAL A 124 -9.84 -19.64 -13.14
N ASP A 125 -10.92 -20.21 -12.59
CA ASP A 125 -11.43 -21.52 -12.99
C ASP A 125 -12.05 -21.45 -14.38
N ALA A 126 -12.87 -20.42 -14.64
CA ALA A 126 -13.44 -20.19 -15.97
C ALA A 126 -12.36 -19.88 -17.01
N LEU A 127 -11.35 -19.09 -16.65
CA LEU A 127 -10.20 -18.81 -17.52
C LEU A 127 -9.44 -20.10 -17.84
N GLN A 128 -9.14 -20.90 -16.82
CA GLN A 128 -8.40 -22.16 -16.96
C GLN A 128 -9.15 -23.11 -17.89
N HIS A 129 -10.44 -23.34 -17.66
CA HIS A 129 -11.26 -24.20 -18.50
C HIS A 129 -11.24 -23.77 -19.98
N ARG A 130 -11.22 -22.46 -20.24
CA ARG A 130 -11.14 -21.92 -21.61
C ARG A 130 -9.77 -22.09 -22.24
N LEU A 131 -8.70 -21.89 -21.47
CA LEU A 131 -7.33 -22.15 -21.94
C LEU A 131 -7.13 -23.64 -22.26
N ASP A 132 -7.70 -24.54 -21.46
CA ASP A 132 -7.66 -25.97 -21.73
C ASP A 132 -8.40 -26.31 -23.02
N ALA A 133 -9.59 -25.74 -23.26
CA ALA A 133 -10.30 -25.91 -24.52
C ALA A 133 -9.50 -25.42 -25.74
N ALA A 134 -8.82 -24.26 -25.62
CA ALA A 134 -7.94 -23.76 -26.68
C ALA A 134 -6.76 -24.70 -26.93
N ALA A 135 -6.10 -25.19 -25.87
CA ALA A 135 -4.98 -26.12 -25.96
C ALA A 135 -5.38 -27.47 -26.59
N GLU A 136 -6.57 -27.99 -26.27
CA GLU A 136 -7.12 -29.18 -26.91
C GLU A 136 -7.46 -28.93 -28.39
N GLY A 137 -7.98 -27.76 -28.72
CA GLY A 137 -8.16 -27.31 -30.10
C GLY A 137 -6.84 -27.31 -30.88
N GLU A 138 -5.76 -26.77 -30.29
CA GLU A 138 -4.42 -26.80 -30.89
C GLU A 138 -3.90 -28.22 -31.11
N LYS A 139 -3.98 -29.09 -30.09
CA LYS A 139 -3.53 -30.48 -30.19
C LYS A 139 -4.26 -31.26 -31.27
N ALA A 140 -5.56 -30.98 -31.44
CA ALA A 140 -6.39 -31.62 -32.44
C ALA A 140 -6.32 -30.95 -33.83
N GLY A 141 -5.48 -29.92 -34.02
CA GLY A 141 -5.33 -29.21 -35.28
C GLY A 141 -6.49 -28.27 -35.63
N ARG A 142 -7.44 -28.06 -34.71
CA ARG A 142 -8.55 -27.10 -34.84
C ARG A 142 -8.09 -25.69 -34.49
N PHE A 143 -7.14 -25.19 -35.28
CA PHE A 143 -6.45 -23.94 -34.98
C PHE A 143 -7.37 -22.71 -35.01
N ASP A 144 -8.37 -22.69 -35.90
CA ASP A 144 -9.29 -21.55 -35.98
C ASP A 144 -10.18 -21.45 -34.72
N GLU A 145 -10.58 -22.58 -34.14
CA GLU A 145 -11.31 -22.64 -32.86
C GLU A 145 -10.43 -22.13 -31.70
N ALA A 146 -9.19 -22.60 -31.61
CA ALA A 146 -8.25 -22.15 -30.58
C ALA A 146 -7.95 -20.65 -30.68
N ILE A 147 -7.75 -20.12 -31.90
CA ILE A 147 -7.55 -18.69 -32.15
C ILE A 147 -8.78 -17.89 -31.67
N ALA A 148 -9.99 -18.35 -31.97
CA ALA A 148 -11.21 -17.68 -31.53
C ALA A 148 -11.31 -17.62 -29.99
N ILE A 149 -10.97 -18.71 -29.30
CA ILE A 149 -10.96 -18.75 -27.83
C ILE A 149 -9.95 -17.76 -27.26
N TYR A 150 -8.70 -17.76 -27.77
CA TYR A 150 -7.68 -16.83 -27.29
C TYR A 150 -8.05 -15.36 -27.53
N ARG A 151 -8.59 -15.02 -28.70
CA ARG A 151 -9.05 -13.66 -29.01
C ARG A 151 -10.18 -13.20 -28.10
N ASP A 152 -11.11 -14.07 -27.75
CA ASP A 152 -12.18 -13.70 -26.81
C ASP A 152 -11.61 -13.50 -25.39
N ILE A 153 -10.65 -14.34 -24.94
CA ILE A 153 -9.97 -14.11 -23.66
C ILE A 153 -9.26 -12.75 -23.65
N ILE A 154 -8.51 -12.42 -24.71
CA ILE A 154 -7.81 -11.15 -24.86
C ILE A 154 -8.79 -9.97 -24.88
N THR A 155 -9.95 -10.12 -25.52
CA THR A 155 -10.98 -9.08 -25.59
C THR A 155 -11.50 -8.70 -24.20
N ARG A 156 -11.62 -9.68 -23.30
CA ARG A 156 -12.06 -9.45 -21.91
C ARG A 156 -10.90 -9.01 -21.01
N HIS A 157 -9.69 -9.51 -21.28
CA HIS A 157 -8.53 -9.37 -20.41
C HIS A 157 -7.26 -9.05 -21.22
N PRO A 158 -7.15 -7.82 -21.77
CA PRO A 158 -6.05 -7.44 -22.67
C PRO A 158 -4.69 -7.35 -21.97
N ALA A 159 -4.64 -7.39 -20.64
CA ALA A 159 -3.39 -7.38 -19.87
C ALA A 159 -2.76 -8.77 -19.71
N LEU A 160 -3.42 -9.85 -20.17
CA LEU A 160 -2.91 -11.22 -20.04
C LEU A 160 -1.85 -11.53 -21.11
N THR A 161 -0.62 -11.09 -20.86
CA THR A 161 0.53 -11.30 -21.74
C THR A 161 0.77 -12.77 -22.09
N MET A 162 0.45 -13.70 -21.19
CA MET A 162 0.58 -15.14 -21.46
C MET A 162 -0.33 -15.62 -22.61
N VAL A 163 -1.51 -15.02 -22.77
CA VAL A 163 -2.48 -15.39 -23.81
C VAL A 163 -2.07 -14.80 -25.15
N HIS A 164 -1.60 -13.55 -25.15
CA HIS A 164 -0.95 -12.95 -26.32
C HIS A 164 0.23 -13.80 -26.81
N LEU A 165 1.06 -14.31 -25.90
CA LEU A 165 2.20 -15.17 -26.25
C LEU A 165 1.75 -16.50 -26.88
N ALA A 166 0.72 -17.13 -26.32
CA ALA A 166 0.16 -18.38 -26.85
C ALA A 166 -0.44 -18.18 -28.26
N LEU A 167 -1.25 -17.12 -28.44
CA LEU A 167 -1.83 -16.78 -29.73
C LEU A 167 -0.77 -16.45 -30.78
N GLY A 168 0.27 -15.69 -30.41
CA GLY A 168 1.39 -15.38 -31.32
C GLY A 168 2.08 -16.63 -31.85
N GLY A 169 2.37 -17.61 -30.98
CA GLY A 169 2.98 -18.87 -31.39
C GLY A 169 2.07 -19.73 -32.28
N LEU A 170 0.76 -19.71 -32.03
CA LEU A 170 -0.23 -20.39 -32.86
C LEU A 170 -0.35 -19.74 -34.25
N LEU A 171 -0.35 -18.40 -34.31
CA LEU A 171 -0.40 -17.65 -35.58
C LEU A 171 0.85 -17.88 -36.43
N GLU A 172 2.04 -18.00 -35.82
CA GLU A 172 3.25 -18.41 -36.57
C GLU A 172 3.09 -19.80 -37.20
N ARG A 173 2.51 -20.77 -36.49
CA ARG A 173 2.23 -22.12 -37.05
C ARG A 173 1.23 -22.06 -38.20
N ARG A 174 0.35 -21.06 -38.21
CA ARG A 174 -0.60 -20.78 -39.29
C ARG A 174 -0.03 -19.89 -40.40
N GLN A 175 1.26 -19.54 -40.31
CA GLN A 175 1.95 -18.65 -41.25
C GLN A 175 1.36 -17.23 -41.32
N ASP A 176 0.59 -16.83 -40.31
CA ASP A 176 0.11 -15.45 -40.15
C ASP A 176 1.17 -14.62 -39.40
N ALA A 177 2.22 -14.23 -40.14
CA ALA A 177 3.33 -13.47 -39.61
C ALA A 177 2.91 -12.10 -39.07
N ALA A 178 1.95 -11.44 -39.73
CA ALA A 178 1.46 -10.12 -39.34
C ALA A 178 0.70 -10.19 -38.01
N GLY A 179 -0.23 -11.15 -37.89
CA GLY A 179 -0.95 -11.41 -36.66
C GLY A 179 -0.01 -11.80 -35.51
N ALA A 180 0.90 -12.75 -35.75
CA ALA A 180 1.86 -13.17 -34.74
C ALA A 180 2.74 -12.02 -34.22
N ALA A 181 3.25 -11.18 -35.13
CA ALA A 181 4.05 -10.02 -34.74
C ALA A 181 3.25 -8.98 -33.94
N ALA A 182 1.95 -8.82 -34.20
CA ALA A 182 1.09 -7.95 -33.40
C ALA A 182 0.96 -8.47 -31.95
N GLU A 183 0.70 -9.77 -31.79
CA GLU A 183 0.56 -10.39 -30.48
C GLU A 183 1.88 -10.35 -29.67
N TYR A 184 3.02 -10.64 -30.29
CA TYR A 184 4.30 -10.54 -29.60
C TYR A 184 4.66 -9.11 -29.17
N ARG A 185 4.28 -8.10 -29.95
CA ARG A 185 4.44 -6.70 -29.51
C ARG A 185 3.55 -6.37 -28.32
N ALA A 186 2.33 -6.91 -28.26
CA ALA A 186 1.47 -6.76 -27.08
C ALA A 186 2.10 -7.39 -25.83
N VAL A 187 2.74 -8.56 -25.97
CA VAL A 187 3.53 -9.16 -24.87
C VAL A 187 4.62 -8.22 -24.41
N LEU A 188 5.43 -7.66 -25.33
CA LEU A 188 6.54 -6.77 -24.99
C LEU A 188 6.11 -5.42 -24.41
N ALA A 189 4.88 -4.96 -24.69
CA ALA A 189 4.33 -3.77 -24.07
C ALA A 189 4.06 -3.98 -22.57
N GLY A 190 3.63 -5.20 -22.16
CA GLY A 190 3.37 -5.54 -20.76
C GLY A 190 4.58 -6.17 -20.04
N ASP A 191 5.42 -6.90 -20.75
CA ASP A 191 6.63 -7.56 -20.28
C ASP A 191 7.78 -7.33 -21.28
N PRO A 192 8.47 -6.16 -21.20
CA PRO A 192 9.58 -5.85 -22.10
C PRO A 192 10.74 -6.85 -22.03
N ALA A 193 10.86 -7.61 -20.93
CA ALA A 193 11.91 -8.60 -20.73
C ALA A 193 11.61 -9.98 -21.36
N ASN A 194 10.42 -10.16 -21.95
CA ASN A 194 10.00 -11.45 -22.49
C ASN A 194 10.87 -11.92 -23.67
N ALA A 195 11.76 -12.88 -23.41
CA ALA A 195 12.70 -13.38 -24.42
C ALA A 195 12.00 -14.06 -25.61
N LYS A 196 10.89 -14.78 -25.37
CA LYS A 196 10.15 -15.48 -26.43
C LYS A 196 9.49 -14.50 -27.38
N ALA A 197 8.80 -13.49 -26.85
CA ALA A 197 8.16 -12.47 -27.69
C ALA A 197 9.19 -11.64 -28.46
N ARG A 198 10.33 -11.31 -27.84
CA ARG A 198 11.42 -10.60 -28.53
C ARG A 198 11.98 -11.40 -29.71
N ALA A 199 12.28 -12.69 -29.48
CA ALA A 199 12.73 -13.58 -30.54
C ALA A 199 11.69 -13.73 -31.66
N GLY A 200 10.39 -13.77 -31.30
CA GLY A 200 9.29 -13.79 -32.26
C GLY A 200 9.24 -12.54 -33.16
N VAL A 201 9.28 -11.34 -32.57
CA VAL A 201 9.32 -10.09 -33.34
C VAL A 201 10.58 -10.00 -34.22
N ASP A 202 11.75 -10.34 -33.68
CA ASP A 202 13.02 -10.31 -34.42
C ASP A 202 13.04 -11.28 -35.60
N ARG A 203 12.39 -12.44 -35.47
CA ARG A 203 12.26 -13.42 -36.56
C ARG A 203 11.28 -12.93 -37.63
N LEU A 204 10.13 -12.40 -37.23
CA LEU A 204 9.05 -12.00 -38.14
C LEU A 204 9.28 -10.64 -38.82
N SER A 205 10.21 -9.83 -38.30
CA SER A 205 10.61 -8.55 -38.91
C SER A 205 11.66 -8.68 -40.02
N ARG A 206 12.24 -9.88 -40.19
CA ARG A 206 13.30 -10.15 -41.19
C ARG A 206 12.80 -10.88 -42.45
N GLN A 207 11.52 -11.24 -42.48
CA GLN A 207 10.86 -11.91 -43.61
C GLN A 207 10.15 -10.88 -44.48
#